data_AF-A0A9X3RY21-F1
#
_entry.id   AF-A0A9X3RY21-F1
#
_cell.length_a   1.000
_cell.length_b   1.000
_cell.length_c   1.000
_cell.angle_alpha   90.00
_cell.angle_beta   90.00
_cell.angle_gamma   90.00
#
_symmetry.space_group_name_H-M   'P 1'
#
loop_
_entity.id
_entity.type
_entity.pdbx_description
1 polymer ?
#
loop_
_entity_poly.entity_id
_entity_poly.type
_entity_poly.pdbx_seq_one_letter_code
_entity_poly.pdbx_strand_id
1 'polypeptide(L)'
;MGWDRPDLVAALVVVEPNLDPAEPDRAVIGSRGIAAYSEAEFADYGFAQTLAAAGSVWAATMRLSDPRILHRSAVALTRAELRATFAGLSVPRTLITGDAVDPHSDALRGAGVRVKTIDGAGHNVMLDAPAAFVHALAQI
;
A
#
# COMPACT_ATOMS: atom_id res chain seq x y z
N MET A 1 12.36 -17.66 -15.36
CA MET A 1 11.56 -18.48 -14.45
C MET A 1 10.17 -17.87 -14.35
N GLY A 2 9.24 -18.41 -15.15
CA GLY A 2 7.79 -18.55 -14.92
C GLY A 2 6.95 -17.39 -14.36
N TRP A 3 6.67 -16.35 -15.15
CA TRP A 3 5.52 -15.45 -14.91
C TRP A 3 4.84 -15.05 -16.23
N ASP A 4 4.71 -15.99 -17.17
CA ASP A 4 4.48 -15.65 -18.60
C ASP A 4 3.03 -15.91 -19.06
N ARG A 5 2.08 -16.03 -18.11
CA ARG A 5 0.67 -16.32 -18.40
C ARG A 5 -0.29 -15.27 -17.83
N PRO A 6 -0.16 -13.99 -18.23
CA PRO A 6 -1.10 -12.95 -17.81
C PRO A 6 -2.54 -13.23 -18.27
N ASP A 7 -2.71 -14.08 -19.29
CA ASP A 7 -4.00 -14.55 -19.79
C ASP A 7 -4.76 -15.44 -18.79
N LEU A 8 -4.10 -15.98 -17.76
CA LEU A 8 -4.75 -16.74 -16.69
C LEU A 8 -5.28 -15.86 -15.55
N VAL A 9 -4.95 -14.55 -15.55
CA VAL A 9 -5.40 -13.61 -14.53
C VAL A 9 -6.74 -13.00 -14.95
N ALA A 10 -7.82 -13.43 -14.30
CA ALA A 10 -9.17 -12.94 -14.60
C ALA A 10 -9.35 -11.46 -14.22
N ALA A 11 -8.72 -11.01 -13.14
CA ALA A 11 -8.69 -9.62 -12.71
C ALA A 11 -7.52 -9.37 -11.74
N LEU A 12 -7.04 -8.13 -11.69
CA LEU A 12 -6.10 -7.63 -10.69
C LEU A 12 -6.82 -6.64 -9.77
N VAL A 13 -6.75 -6.89 -8.46
CA VAL A 13 -7.24 -5.96 -7.44
C VAL A 13 -6.06 -5.53 -6.58
N VAL A 14 -5.85 -4.22 -6.46
CA VAL A 14 -4.86 -3.64 -5.57
C VAL A 14 -5.58 -2.78 -4.53
N VAL A 15 -5.12 -2.87 -3.29
CA VAL A 15 -5.72 -2.18 -2.14
C VAL A 15 -4.65 -1.33 -1.50
N GLU A 16 -4.88 -0.02 -1.45
CA GLU A 16 -3.93 0.95 -0.88
C GLU A 16 -2.46 0.77 -1.38
N PRO A 17 -2.23 0.57 -2.70
CA PRO A 17 -0.89 0.32 -3.23
C PRO A 17 0.00 1.58 -3.21
N ASN A 18 1.32 1.37 -3.07
CA ASN A 18 2.30 2.39 -3.44
C ASN A 18 2.44 2.44 -4.98
N LEU A 19 1.75 3.38 -5.63
CA LEU A 19 1.79 3.53 -7.10
C LEU A 19 2.86 4.51 -7.58
N ASP A 20 3.18 5.52 -6.76
CA ASP A 20 4.09 6.59 -7.10
C ASP A 20 5.18 6.74 -6.04
N PRO A 21 6.35 7.31 -6.43
CA PRO A 21 7.36 7.71 -5.48
C PRO A 21 6.80 8.70 -4.47
N ALA A 22 7.32 8.63 -3.25
CA ALA A 22 6.95 9.54 -2.19
C ALA A 22 8.19 9.98 -1.43
N GLU A 23 8.28 11.28 -1.17
CA GLU A 23 9.37 11.82 -0.36
C GLU A 23 9.28 11.30 1.08
N PRO A 24 10.40 10.84 1.67
CA PRO A 24 10.47 10.50 3.08
C PRO A 24 10.05 11.69 3.95
N ASP A 25 9.26 11.42 4.98
CA ASP A 25 8.74 12.46 5.86
C ASP A 25 8.53 11.89 7.27
N ARG A 26 9.31 12.38 8.23
CA ARG A 26 9.31 11.88 9.61
C ARG A 26 8.02 12.19 10.37
N ALA A 27 7.18 13.10 9.85
CA ALA A 27 5.91 13.49 10.47
C ALA A 27 4.74 12.57 10.11
N VAL A 28 4.90 11.66 9.14
CA VAL A 28 3.84 10.73 8.72
C VAL A 28 4.11 9.30 9.19
N ILE A 29 3.04 8.54 9.36
CA ILE A 29 3.11 7.10 9.70
C ILE A 29 3.31 6.29 8.41
N GLY A 30 3.88 5.09 8.53
CA GLY A 30 4.05 4.14 7.42
C GLY A 30 5.39 4.28 6.71
N SER A 31 5.45 3.83 5.46
CA SER A 31 6.72 3.68 4.73
C SER A 31 7.50 4.99 4.58
N ARG A 32 6.82 6.13 4.35
CA ARG A 32 7.45 7.45 4.26
C ARG A 32 8.09 7.89 5.57
N GLY A 33 7.45 7.60 6.71
CA GLY A 33 7.98 7.86 8.04
C GLY A 33 9.20 7.02 8.36
N ILE A 34 9.15 5.73 8.02
CA ILE A 34 10.26 4.80 8.23
C ILE A 34 11.45 5.16 7.32
N ALA A 35 11.18 5.50 6.05
CA ALA A 35 12.21 5.86 5.09
C ALA A 35 12.94 7.17 5.43
N ALA A 36 12.38 8.01 6.32
CA ALA A 36 13.01 9.26 6.76
C ALA A 36 14.16 9.04 7.76
N TYR A 37 14.31 7.83 8.31
CA TYR A 37 15.48 7.44 9.08
C TYR A 37 16.56 6.89 8.13
N SER A 38 17.84 7.00 8.51
CA SER A 38 18.83 6.06 7.99
C SER A 38 18.57 4.65 8.54
N GLU A 39 19.07 3.61 7.86
CA GLU A 39 18.90 2.23 8.33
C GLU A 39 19.47 2.02 9.75
N ALA A 40 20.61 2.65 10.05
CA ALA A 40 21.24 2.57 11.36
C ALA A 40 20.38 3.22 12.44
N GLU A 41 19.87 4.44 12.20
CA GLU A 41 18.98 5.14 13.13
C GLU A 41 17.67 4.40 13.34
N PHE A 42 17.11 3.81 12.28
CA PHE A 42 15.89 3.03 12.41
C PHE A 42 16.11 1.77 13.26
N ALA A 43 17.21 1.07 13.05
CA ALA A 43 17.56 -0.11 13.85
C ALA A 43 17.88 0.24 15.32
N ASP A 44 18.49 1.41 15.57
CA ASP A 44 18.90 1.85 16.90
C ASP A 44 17.71 2.37 17.74
N TYR A 45 16.91 3.28 17.19
CA TYR A 45 15.81 3.91 17.94
C TYR A 45 14.51 4.11 17.15
N GLY A 46 14.57 4.21 15.81
CA GLY A 46 13.38 4.47 15.00
C GLY A 46 12.34 3.34 15.06
N PHE A 47 12.78 2.08 15.13
CA PHE A 47 11.89 0.93 15.21
C PHE A 47 11.01 0.98 16.47
N ALA A 48 11.60 1.28 17.63
CA ALA A 48 10.86 1.37 18.89
C ALA A 48 9.85 2.54 18.85
N GLN A 49 10.23 3.68 18.28
CA GLN A 49 9.34 4.84 18.11
C GLN A 49 8.17 4.53 17.17
N THR A 50 8.45 3.93 16.02
CA THR A 50 7.42 3.52 15.06
C THR A 50 6.50 2.45 15.66
N LEU A 51 7.05 1.49 16.42
CA LEU A 51 6.26 0.46 17.11
C LEU A 51 5.32 1.06 18.16
N ALA A 52 5.78 2.07 18.91
CA ALA A 52 4.96 2.78 19.89
C ALA A 52 3.85 3.63 19.26
N ALA A 53 4.08 4.16 18.06
CA ALA A 53 3.09 4.91 17.29
C ALA A 53 2.15 4.00 16.48
N ALA A 54 2.47 2.71 16.35
CA ALA A 54 1.67 1.76 15.58
C ALA A 54 0.41 1.33 16.34
N GLY A 55 -0.71 1.20 15.63
CA GLY A 55 -1.91 0.53 16.15
C GLY A 55 -1.63 -0.93 16.52
N SER A 56 -2.43 -1.49 17.44
CA SER A 56 -2.20 -2.82 18.03
C SER A 56 -2.00 -3.94 17.01
N VAL A 57 -2.75 -3.93 15.91
CA VAL A 57 -2.63 -4.93 14.84
C VAL A 57 -1.30 -4.83 14.12
N TRP A 58 -0.87 -3.62 13.77
CA TRP A 58 0.39 -3.42 13.06
C TRP A 58 1.59 -3.64 13.97
N ALA A 59 1.49 -3.27 15.25
CA ALA A 59 2.51 -3.58 16.24
C ALA A 59 2.72 -5.10 16.39
N ALA A 60 1.64 -5.90 16.31
CA ALA A 60 1.72 -7.35 16.41
C ALA A 60 2.48 -8.02 15.26
N THR A 61 2.41 -7.47 14.04
CA THR A 61 3.15 -7.98 12.87
C THR A 61 4.55 -7.38 12.80
N MET A 62 4.69 -6.07 13.03
CA MET A 62 5.96 -5.34 13.01
C MET A 62 6.99 -5.96 13.96
N ARG A 63 6.59 -6.32 15.19
CA ARG A 63 7.50 -6.92 16.20
C ARG A 63 8.14 -8.24 15.78
N LEU A 64 7.62 -8.90 14.74
CA LEU A 64 8.16 -10.14 14.19
C LEU A 64 9.16 -9.89 13.05
N SER A 65 9.33 -8.64 12.63
CA SER A 65 10.22 -8.25 11.53
C SER A 65 11.58 -7.81 12.05
N ASP A 66 12.63 -8.11 11.28
CA ASP A 66 13.94 -7.47 11.49
C ASP A 66 13.84 -5.96 11.17
N PRO A 67 14.31 -5.06 12.05
CA PRO A 67 14.22 -3.62 11.82
C PRO A 67 14.87 -3.14 10.52
N ARG A 68 16.02 -3.72 10.13
CA ARG A 68 16.73 -3.31 8.91
C ARG A 68 15.98 -3.78 7.67
N ILE A 69 15.42 -4.99 7.69
CA ILE A 69 14.61 -5.49 6.57
C ILE A 69 13.32 -4.68 6.43
N LEU A 70 12.67 -4.31 7.53
CA LEU A 70 11.51 -3.42 7.51
C LEU A 70 11.86 -2.05 6.91
N HIS A 71 12.99 -1.45 7.33
CA HIS A 71 13.47 -0.18 6.79
C HIS A 71 13.72 -0.24 5.28
N ARG A 72 14.47 -1.23 4.81
CA ARG A 72 14.75 -1.43 3.38
C ARG A 72 13.47 -1.61 2.58
N SER A 73 12.50 -2.35 3.12
CA SER A 73 11.19 -2.56 2.49
C SER A 73 10.42 -1.25 2.37
N ALA A 74 10.39 -0.45 3.44
CA ALA A 74 9.76 0.88 3.43
C ALA A 74 10.42 1.83 2.41
N VAL A 75 11.76 1.89 2.37
CA VAL A 75 12.51 2.69 1.38
C VAL A 75 12.24 2.22 -0.05
N ALA A 76 12.11 0.92 -0.28
CA ALA A 76 11.76 0.40 -1.60
C ALA A 76 10.34 0.83 -2.02
N LEU A 77 9.37 0.76 -1.09
CA LEU A 77 7.99 1.19 -1.34
C LEU A 77 7.90 2.69 -1.65
N THR A 78 8.67 3.55 -0.99
CA THR A 78 8.68 5.00 -1.28
C THR A 78 9.31 5.33 -2.64
N ARG A 79 9.96 4.38 -3.29
CA ARG A 79 10.56 4.52 -4.62
C ARG A 79 9.75 3.81 -5.71
N ALA A 80 8.58 3.27 -5.38
CA ALA A 80 7.78 2.51 -6.32
C ALA A 80 7.26 3.41 -7.45
N GLU A 81 7.53 3.01 -8.69
CA GLU A 81 7.00 3.64 -9.91
C GLU A 81 6.11 2.64 -10.65
N LEU A 82 4.94 2.37 -10.08
CA LEU A 82 4.05 1.31 -10.55
C LEU A 82 2.79 1.84 -11.24
N ARG A 83 2.49 3.13 -11.15
CA ARG A 83 1.27 3.71 -11.73
C ARG A 83 1.14 3.44 -13.22
N ALA A 84 2.17 3.74 -14.00
CA ALA A 84 2.13 3.53 -15.45
C ALA A 84 1.97 2.05 -15.81
N THR A 85 2.70 1.17 -15.09
CA THR A 85 2.58 -0.29 -15.25
C THR A 85 1.16 -0.75 -14.94
N PHE A 86 0.62 -0.38 -13.78
CA PHE A 86 -0.74 -0.71 -13.37
C PHE A 86 -1.78 -0.13 -14.33
N ALA A 87 -1.55 1.08 -14.85
CA ALA A 87 -2.40 1.75 -15.84
C ALA A 87 -2.38 1.06 -17.22
N GLY A 88 -1.29 0.38 -17.57
CA GLY A 88 -1.08 -0.24 -18.88
C GLY A 88 -1.45 -1.72 -18.98
N LEU A 89 -1.77 -2.37 -17.87
CA LEU A 89 -2.14 -3.80 -17.87
C LEU A 89 -3.46 -4.03 -18.64
N SER A 90 -3.51 -5.09 -19.45
CA SER A 90 -4.70 -5.42 -20.25
C SER A 90 -5.78 -6.18 -19.48
N VAL A 91 -5.42 -6.80 -18.35
CA VAL A 91 -6.40 -7.51 -17.49
C VAL A 91 -7.33 -6.51 -16.80
N PRO A 92 -8.57 -6.88 -16.47
CA PRO A 92 -9.44 -6.02 -15.67
C PRO A 92 -8.76 -5.61 -14.36
N ARG A 93 -8.68 -4.30 -14.09
CA ARG A 93 -8.00 -3.77 -12.89
C ARG A 93 -8.96 -3.01 -11.99
N THR A 94 -8.80 -3.21 -10.69
CA THR A 94 -9.52 -2.45 -9.67
C THR A 94 -8.55 -1.89 -8.64
N LEU A 95 -8.64 -0.59 -8.39
CA LEU A 95 -8.02 0.08 -7.25
C LEU A 95 -9.08 0.23 -6.15
N ILE A 96 -8.75 -0.24 -4.94
CA ILE A 96 -9.53 0.00 -3.74
C ILE A 96 -8.74 0.92 -2.80
N THR A 97 -9.37 2.01 -2.36
CA THR A 97 -8.85 2.90 -1.31
C THR A 97 -9.85 3.03 -0.17
N GLY A 98 -9.36 3.38 1.01
CA GLY A 98 -10.16 3.92 2.09
C GLY A 98 -10.47 5.41 1.88
N ASP A 99 -10.68 6.13 2.97
CA ASP A 99 -11.06 7.55 3.00
C ASP A 99 -10.05 8.48 2.31
N ALA A 100 -8.78 8.07 2.24
CA ALA A 100 -7.75 8.78 1.51
C ALA A 100 -7.81 8.42 0.01
N VAL A 101 -8.66 9.12 -0.72
CA VAL A 101 -8.80 8.90 -2.18
C VAL A 101 -7.50 9.23 -2.90
N ASP A 102 -7.11 8.35 -3.83
CA ASP A 102 -5.97 8.58 -4.72
C ASP A 102 -6.14 9.88 -5.53
N PRO A 103 -5.19 10.83 -5.45
CA PRO A 103 -5.31 12.15 -6.09
C PRO A 103 -5.30 12.07 -7.63
N HIS A 104 -4.90 10.93 -8.18
CA HIS A 104 -4.84 10.66 -9.62
C HIS A 104 -5.86 9.59 -10.03
N SER A 105 -6.90 9.38 -9.23
CA SER A 105 -7.95 8.38 -9.49
C SER A 105 -8.66 8.63 -10.83
N ASP A 106 -8.84 9.87 -11.25
CA ASP A 106 -9.48 10.19 -12.54
C ASP A 106 -8.62 9.76 -13.74
N ALA A 107 -7.30 9.91 -13.65
CA ALA A 107 -6.40 9.42 -14.69
C ALA A 107 -6.45 7.87 -14.77
N LEU A 108 -6.54 7.19 -13.63
CA LEU A 108 -6.72 5.73 -13.59
C LEU A 108 -8.06 5.30 -14.19
N ARG A 109 -9.15 6.01 -13.88
CA ARG A 109 -10.47 5.76 -14.51
C ARG A 109 -10.40 5.94 -16.03
N GLY A 110 -9.74 7.00 -16.51
CA GLY A 110 -9.51 7.24 -17.93
C GLY A 110 -8.71 6.12 -18.61
N ALA A 111 -7.83 5.44 -17.87
CA ALA A 111 -7.08 4.27 -18.33
C ALA A 111 -7.83 2.93 -18.16
N GLY A 112 -9.14 2.96 -17.85
CA GLY A 112 -9.99 1.77 -17.71
C GLY A 112 -9.90 1.07 -16.35
N VAL A 113 -9.26 1.66 -15.34
CA VAL A 113 -9.25 1.11 -13.97
C VAL A 113 -10.57 1.41 -13.28
N ARG A 114 -11.16 0.40 -12.65
CA ARG A 114 -12.25 0.61 -11.69
C ARG A 114 -11.68 1.14 -10.39
N VAL A 115 -12.14 2.29 -9.92
CA VAL A 115 -11.72 2.86 -8.63
C VAL A 115 -12.89 2.77 -7.65
N LYS A 116 -12.68 2.12 -6.50
CA LYS A 116 -13.65 2.01 -5.42
C LYS A 116 -13.07 2.60 -4.14
N THR A 117 -13.86 3.44 -3.48
CA THR A 117 -13.58 3.97 -2.15
C THR A 117 -14.45 3.23 -1.15
N ILE A 118 -13.86 2.82 -0.02
CA ILE A 118 -14.61 2.26 1.11
C ILE A 118 -14.64 3.31 2.21
N ASP A 119 -15.81 3.93 2.36
CA ASP A 119 -16.04 5.00 3.33
C ASP A 119 -15.87 4.49 4.77
N GLY A 120 -15.24 5.30 5.61
CA GLY A 120 -14.98 5.01 7.01
C GLY A 120 -13.84 4.02 7.25
N ALA A 121 -13.09 3.66 6.21
CA ALA A 121 -11.89 2.85 6.31
C ALA A 121 -10.63 3.70 6.16
N GLY A 122 -9.62 3.48 7.01
CA GLY A 122 -8.31 4.08 6.85
C GLY A 122 -7.47 3.32 5.82
N HIS A 123 -6.15 3.34 6.02
CA HIS A 123 -5.19 2.71 5.09
C HIS A 123 -5.23 1.17 5.13
N ASN A 124 -5.73 0.53 6.19
CA ASN A 124 -5.84 -0.93 6.26
C ASN A 124 -7.30 -1.35 6.02
N VAL A 125 -7.81 -1.07 4.82
CA VAL A 125 -9.23 -1.20 4.46
C VAL A 125 -9.85 -2.57 4.84
N MET A 126 -9.08 -3.63 4.66
CA MET A 126 -9.48 -5.01 4.99
C MET A 126 -9.64 -5.26 6.50
N LEU A 127 -8.94 -4.49 7.34
CA LEU A 127 -9.04 -4.54 8.80
C LEU A 127 -10.04 -3.52 9.34
N ASP A 128 -10.06 -2.33 8.75
CA ASP A 128 -10.88 -1.21 9.19
C ASP A 128 -12.37 -1.43 8.86
N ALA A 129 -12.67 -2.01 7.69
CA ALA A 129 -14.05 -2.25 7.22
C ALA A 129 -14.19 -3.60 6.49
N PRO A 130 -13.99 -4.75 7.18
CA PRO A 130 -13.91 -6.07 6.55
C PRO A 130 -15.16 -6.45 5.74
N ALA A 131 -16.36 -6.15 6.25
CA ALA A 131 -17.61 -6.46 5.55
C ALA A 131 -17.76 -5.65 4.26
N ALA A 132 -17.44 -4.35 4.30
CA ALA A 132 -17.48 -3.48 3.12
C ALA A 132 -16.41 -3.88 2.10
N PHE A 133 -15.22 -4.27 2.56
CA PHE A 133 -14.16 -4.79 1.71
C PHE A 133 -14.57 -6.07 0.98
N VAL A 134 -15.13 -7.06 1.69
CA VAL A 134 -15.64 -8.29 1.08
C VAL A 134 -16.77 -8.00 0.09
N HIS A 135 -17.70 -7.09 0.43
CA HIS A 135 -18.75 -6.70 -0.48
C HIS A 135 -18.19 -6.03 -1.75
N ALA A 136 -17.20 -5.15 -1.62
CA ALA A 136 -16.55 -4.51 -2.76
C ALA A 136 -15.89 -5.52 -3.69
N LEU A 137 -15.24 -6.56 -3.14
CA LEU A 137 -14.62 -7.66 -3.90
C LEU A 137 -15.65 -8.54 -4.61
N ALA A 138 -16.80 -8.83 -4.00
CA ALA A 138 -17.85 -9.63 -4.61
C ALA A 138 -18.50 -8.99 -5.86
N GLN A 139 -18.20 -7.71 -6.11
CA GLN A 139 -18.70 -6.91 -7.22
C GLN A 139 -17.59 -6.66 -8.27
N ILE A 140 -16.50 -7.43 -8.24
CA ILE A 140 -15.35 -7.30 -9.16
C ILE A 140 -15.47 -8.27 -10.32
#